data_AF-A0A8B8AFA9-F1
#
_entry.id   AF-A0A8B8AFA9-F1
#
_cell.length_a   1.000
_cell.length_b   1.000
_cell.length_c   1.000
_cell.angle_alpha   90.00
_cell.angle_beta   90.00
_cell.angle_gamma   90.00
#
_symmetry.space_group_name_H-M   'P 1'
#
loop_
_entity.id
_entity.type
_entity.pdbx_description
1 polymer ?
#
loop_
_entity_poly.entity_id
_entity_poly.type
_entity_poly.pdbx_seq_one_letter_code
_entity_poly.pdbx_strand_id
1 'polypeptide(L)'
;MYAVVLLVCCSWVALLCPSVQAYENLALKKPAWQSSTDISGYTEAERAVDGRYTDLSVLGGQCAASGRGQTAEWRVDLGGVKYIHHVFIQYATGNEVWDENNFWTTFFLGTSVYISNTTNKEDGVLCFRDTIYTPATIPNPVNITCPYLGRYVIYYNNRTHPPYPEGYSEYAYTVLCEVEVYGCPTPERYGENCSLLCPENCNCDVIGNTCVECVSGYKGHLCYEECDDHTYGLECNNSCGKCSAGVKCDHVTGSCQNGCIVGMYGDRCDKECDNKTYGLDCRESCGNCSNGEPCHHVNGNCQFGCDDGVFGLKCITVCPTGRYGANCAKTCGPNCQGCNRLNGVCEFGCHPEWTGSYCEKRSFTIIWNDRGDETHLIG
;
A
#
# COMPACT_ATOMS: atom_id res chain seq x y z
N MET A 1 -34.03 -0.01 -77.72
CA MET A 1 -34.32 -0.88 -76.55
C MET A 1 -33.10 -0.85 -75.65
N TYR A 2 -33.15 -0.10 -74.55
CA TYR A 2 -32.09 -0.10 -73.54
C TYR A 2 -32.50 -1.07 -72.44
N ALA A 3 -31.67 -2.08 -72.17
CA ALA A 3 -31.89 -3.03 -71.09
C ALA A 3 -31.38 -2.41 -69.78
N VAL A 4 -32.30 -2.21 -68.83
CA VAL A 4 -31.95 -1.81 -67.46
C VAL A 4 -31.65 -3.09 -66.68
N VAL A 5 -30.38 -3.28 -66.33
CA VAL A 5 -29.95 -4.33 -65.40
C VAL A 5 -30.14 -3.81 -63.98
N LEU A 6 -31.14 -4.33 -63.28
CA LEU A 6 -31.35 -4.10 -61.85
C LEU A 6 -30.38 -5.00 -61.06
N LEU A 7 -29.30 -4.41 -60.58
CA LEU A 7 -28.43 -5.01 -59.56
C LEU A 7 -29.12 -4.88 -58.20
N VAL A 8 -29.70 -5.98 -57.72
CA VAL A 8 -30.19 -6.10 -56.33
C VAL A 8 -28.98 -6.41 -55.45
N CYS A 9 -28.44 -5.40 -54.77
CA CYS A 9 -27.50 -5.61 -53.68
C CYS A 9 -28.25 -6.18 -52.47
N CYS A 10 -28.11 -7.48 -52.22
CA CYS A 10 -28.46 -8.07 -50.93
C CYS A 10 -27.49 -7.54 -49.87
N SER A 11 -27.86 -6.45 -49.20
CA SER A 11 -27.22 -6.02 -47.97
C SER A 11 -27.58 -7.02 -46.86
N TRP A 12 -26.68 -7.95 -46.57
CA TRP A 12 -26.69 -8.75 -45.36
C TRP A 12 -26.42 -7.83 -44.19
N VAL A 13 -27.45 -7.16 -43.68
CA VAL A 13 -27.38 -6.55 -42.35
C VAL A 13 -27.47 -7.70 -41.38
N ALA A 14 -26.31 -8.26 -41.02
CA ALA A 14 -26.20 -9.11 -39.85
C ALA A 14 -26.65 -8.26 -38.66
N LEU A 15 -27.85 -8.55 -38.16
CA LEU A 15 -28.28 -8.14 -36.83
C LEU A 15 -27.30 -8.79 -35.85
N LEU A 16 -26.20 -8.09 -35.58
CA LEU A 16 -25.41 -8.30 -34.37
C LEU A 16 -26.33 -7.87 -33.24
N CYS A 17 -27.13 -8.81 -32.74
CA CYS A 17 -27.77 -8.67 -31.46
C CYS A 17 -26.61 -8.55 -30.46
N PRO A 18 -26.36 -7.40 -29.82
CA PRO A 18 -25.38 -7.36 -28.75
C PRO A 18 -25.90 -8.36 -27.73
N SER A 19 -25.17 -9.46 -27.54
CA SER A 19 -25.49 -10.44 -26.52
C SER A 19 -25.50 -9.69 -25.19
N VAL A 20 -26.69 -9.42 -24.66
CA VAL A 20 -26.85 -8.98 -23.28
C VAL A 20 -26.28 -10.12 -22.46
N GLN A 21 -25.10 -9.94 -21.88
CA GLN A 21 -24.47 -10.97 -21.04
C GLN A 21 -25.26 -11.04 -19.73
N ALA A 22 -26.21 -11.94 -19.64
CA ALA A 22 -26.87 -12.23 -18.37
C ALA A 22 -25.90 -12.94 -17.42
N TYR A 23 -26.24 -12.97 -16.13
CA TYR A 23 -25.57 -13.87 -15.20
C TYR A 23 -25.75 -15.33 -15.63
N GLU A 24 -24.68 -16.10 -15.56
CA GLU A 24 -24.68 -17.54 -15.87
C GLU A 24 -24.43 -18.33 -14.59
N ASN A 25 -24.93 -19.58 -14.52
CA ASN A 25 -24.58 -20.50 -13.46
C ASN A 25 -23.12 -20.97 -13.66
N LEU A 26 -22.20 -20.32 -12.95
CA LEU A 26 -20.76 -20.55 -13.00
C LEU A 26 -20.35 -21.88 -12.37
N ALA A 27 -21.20 -22.46 -11.51
CA ALA A 27 -20.92 -23.70 -10.80
C ALA A 27 -21.30 -24.96 -11.61
N LEU A 28 -22.14 -24.82 -12.65
CA LEU A 28 -22.65 -25.97 -13.41
C LEU A 28 -21.50 -26.87 -13.93
N LYS A 29 -21.52 -28.13 -13.49
CA LYS A 29 -20.55 -29.20 -13.80
C LYS A 29 -19.10 -28.84 -13.46
N LYS A 30 -18.90 -27.95 -12.50
CA LYS A 30 -17.57 -27.61 -11.99
C LYS A 30 -17.08 -28.64 -10.96
N PRO A 31 -15.75 -28.73 -10.75
CA PRO A 31 -15.19 -29.52 -9.68
C PRO A 31 -15.72 -29.04 -8.33
N ALA A 32 -16.26 -29.97 -7.54
CA ALA A 32 -16.71 -29.73 -6.19
C ALA A 32 -15.96 -30.65 -5.22
N TRP A 33 -15.93 -30.28 -3.95
CA TRP A 33 -15.32 -31.05 -2.88
C TRP A 33 -16.17 -30.95 -1.63
N GLN A 34 -16.18 -32.01 -0.82
CA GLN A 34 -16.80 -32.00 0.50
C GLN A 34 -15.90 -32.68 1.53
N SER A 35 -16.01 -32.27 2.78
CA SER A 35 -15.14 -32.74 3.87
C SER A 35 -15.29 -34.23 4.17
N SER A 36 -16.46 -34.79 3.88
CA SER A 36 -16.75 -36.22 3.97
C SER A 36 -17.90 -36.57 3.02
N THR A 37 -17.97 -37.82 2.56
CA THR A 37 -19.07 -38.34 1.75
C THR A 37 -19.84 -39.39 2.55
N ASP A 38 -21.18 -39.28 2.60
CA ASP A 38 -22.04 -40.23 3.30
C ASP A 38 -22.08 -41.60 2.60
N ILE A 39 -22.43 -41.62 1.31
CA ILE A 39 -22.52 -42.84 0.49
C ILE A 39 -21.69 -42.66 -0.77
N SER A 40 -20.48 -43.26 -0.79
CA SER A 40 -19.57 -43.15 -1.92
C SER A 40 -20.18 -43.70 -3.21
N GLY A 41 -19.98 -42.97 -4.31
CA GLY A 41 -20.59 -43.24 -5.61
C GLY A 41 -22.04 -42.76 -5.75
N TYR A 42 -22.66 -42.29 -4.67
CA TYR A 42 -24.05 -41.85 -4.66
C TYR A 42 -24.21 -40.37 -4.31
N THR A 43 -23.57 -39.93 -3.22
CA THR A 43 -23.73 -38.59 -2.63
C THR A 43 -22.48 -37.72 -2.72
N GLU A 44 -21.70 -37.90 -3.78
CA GLU A 44 -20.46 -37.13 -4.02
C GLU A 44 -20.74 -35.64 -4.22
N ALA A 45 -19.73 -34.81 -3.96
CA ALA A 45 -19.85 -33.35 -3.93
C ALA A 45 -20.40 -32.76 -5.23
N GLU A 46 -20.05 -33.37 -6.37
CA GLU A 46 -20.40 -32.92 -7.72
C GLU A 46 -21.90 -33.03 -8.00
N ARG A 47 -22.66 -33.84 -7.24
CA ARG A 47 -24.12 -33.93 -7.35
C ARG A 47 -24.79 -32.59 -7.15
N ALA A 48 -24.29 -31.77 -6.23
CA ALA A 48 -24.85 -30.46 -5.95
C ALA A 48 -24.62 -29.43 -7.07
N VAL A 49 -23.89 -29.75 -8.13
CA VAL A 49 -23.61 -28.81 -9.23
C VAL A 49 -23.85 -29.45 -10.61
N ASP A 50 -24.57 -30.58 -10.66
CA ASP A 50 -24.79 -31.31 -11.90
C ASP A 50 -26.04 -30.84 -12.68
N GLY A 51 -26.83 -29.94 -12.09
CA GLY A 51 -28.05 -29.37 -12.66
C GLY A 51 -29.27 -30.28 -12.50
N ARG A 52 -29.25 -31.26 -11.59
CA ARG A 52 -30.33 -32.24 -11.38
C ARG A 52 -30.75 -32.24 -9.92
N TYR A 53 -31.94 -31.73 -9.66
CA TYR A 53 -32.53 -31.67 -8.31
C TYR A 53 -34.06 -31.86 -8.33
N THR A 54 -34.56 -32.68 -9.25
CA THR A 54 -35.98 -33.06 -9.29
C THR A 54 -36.35 -34.09 -8.24
N ASP A 55 -35.36 -34.90 -7.81
CA ASP A 55 -35.50 -35.86 -6.71
C ASP A 55 -34.67 -35.34 -5.53
N LEU A 56 -35.36 -34.80 -4.52
CA LEU A 56 -34.76 -34.15 -3.35
C LEU A 56 -34.56 -35.13 -2.18
N SER A 57 -34.67 -36.43 -2.43
CA SER A 57 -34.22 -37.46 -1.51
C SER A 57 -32.70 -37.63 -1.63
N VAL A 58 -32.02 -37.79 -0.50
CA VAL A 58 -30.59 -38.18 -0.49
C VAL A 58 -30.37 -39.50 -1.21
N LEU A 59 -31.35 -40.40 -1.13
CA LEU A 59 -31.37 -41.68 -1.86
C LEU A 59 -31.87 -41.53 -3.30
N GLY A 60 -32.18 -40.32 -3.77
CA GLY A 60 -32.57 -40.02 -5.16
C GLY A 60 -31.39 -39.88 -6.14
N GLY A 61 -30.16 -39.83 -5.61
CA GLY A 61 -28.93 -39.80 -6.42
C GLY A 61 -28.66 -38.45 -7.09
N GLN A 62 -29.29 -37.39 -6.56
CA GLN A 62 -29.25 -36.01 -7.05
C GLN A 62 -28.79 -35.02 -5.97
N CYS A 63 -28.32 -35.51 -4.82
CA CYS A 63 -27.86 -34.64 -3.74
C CYS A 63 -26.46 -35.05 -3.27
N ALA A 64 -25.62 -34.05 -3.03
CA ALA A 64 -24.38 -34.21 -2.30
C ALA A 64 -24.70 -34.30 -0.81
N ALA A 65 -24.12 -35.29 -0.14
CA ALA A 65 -24.36 -35.52 1.29
C ALA A 65 -23.08 -35.91 2.01
N SER A 66 -22.81 -35.23 3.12
CA SER A 66 -21.71 -35.56 4.03
C SER A 66 -22.13 -36.57 5.10
N GLY A 67 -21.14 -37.31 5.62
CA GLY A 67 -21.33 -38.08 6.85
C GLY A 67 -21.52 -37.19 8.08
N ARG A 68 -21.80 -37.82 9.22
CA ARG A 68 -21.96 -37.14 10.52
C ARG A 68 -20.64 -36.52 11.00
N GLY A 69 -20.66 -35.25 11.38
CA GLY A 69 -19.49 -34.56 11.93
C GLY A 69 -19.84 -33.43 12.90
N GLN A 70 -18.81 -32.82 13.51
CA GLN A 70 -18.96 -31.57 14.28
C GLN A 70 -18.79 -30.34 13.37
N THR A 71 -18.19 -30.52 12.20
CA THR A 71 -18.12 -29.55 11.12
C THR A 71 -18.41 -30.28 9.82
N ALA A 72 -19.01 -29.58 8.87
CA ALA A 72 -19.24 -30.09 7.53
C ALA A 72 -19.00 -28.96 6.54
N GLU A 73 -18.20 -29.23 5.51
CA GLU A 73 -17.84 -28.26 4.48
C GLU A 73 -18.09 -28.86 3.11
N TRP A 74 -18.66 -28.05 2.23
CA TRP A 74 -18.78 -28.32 0.81
C TRP A 74 -18.30 -27.07 0.04
N ARG A 75 -17.59 -27.24 -1.07
CA ARG A 75 -17.15 -26.12 -1.90
C ARG A 75 -17.06 -26.47 -3.38
N VAL A 76 -17.21 -25.46 -4.23
CA VAL A 76 -17.05 -25.56 -5.69
C VAL A 76 -15.92 -24.63 -6.18
N ASP A 77 -15.11 -25.10 -7.12
CA ASP A 77 -14.09 -24.31 -7.83
C ASP A 77 -14.65 -23.78 -9.15
N LEU A 78 -14.84 -22.46 -9.25
CA LEU A 78 -15.35 -21.81 -10.46
C LEU A 78 -14.33 -21.82 -11.63
N GLY A 79 -13.07 -22.21 -11.36
CA GLY A 79 -11.98 -22.30 -12.32
C GLY A 79 -11.17 -21.00 -12.50
N GLY A 80 -11.48 -19.98 -11.71
CA GLY A 80 -10.81 -18.68 -11.68
C GLY A 80 -11.62 -17.69 -10.83
N VAL A 81 -11.04 -16.52 -10.55
CA VAL A 81 -11.76 -15.45 -9.84
C VAL A 81 -12.84 -14.88 -10.78
N LYS A 82 -14.08 -14.85 -10.29
CA LYS A 82 -15.27 -14.37 -11.03
C LYS A 82 -16.09 -13.46 -10.13
N TYR A 83 -16.76 -12.48 -10.73
CA TYR A 83 -17.81 -11.74 -10.03
C TYR A 83 -19.03 -12.64 -9.83
N ILE A 84 -19.35 -12.91 -8.57
CA ILE A 84 -20.54 -13.65 -8.15
C ILE A 84 -21.58 -12.60 -7.78
N HIS A 85 -22.83 -12.79 -8.22
CA HIS A 85 -23.95 -11.94 -7.83
C HIS A 85 -24.75 -12.59 -6.70
N HIS A 86 -25.11 -13.86 -6.89
CA HIS A 86 -25.89 -14.60 -5.91
C HIS A 86 -25.63 -16.10 -6.00
N VAL A 87 -25.90 -16.78 -4.89
CA VAL A 87 -25.82 -18.22 -4.75
C VAL A 87 -27.22 -18.74 -4.44
N PHE A 88 -27.72 -19.62 -5.29
CA PHE A 88 -28.95 -20.36 -5.09
C PHE A 88 -28.60 -21.72 -4.49
N ILE A 89 -29.31 -22.14 -3.44
CA ILE A 89 -29.13 -23.45 -2.81
C ILE A 89 -30.48 -24.14 -2.67
N GLN A 90 -30.57 -25.34 -3.24
CA GLN A 90 -31.67 -26.28 -3.07
C GLN A 90 -31.25 -27.33 -2.04
N TYR A 91 -31.91 -27.35 -0.89
CA TYR A 91 -31.68 -28.35 0.15
C TYR A 91 -32.44 -29.63 -0.14
N ALA A 92 -31.93 -30.75 0.39
CA ALA A 92 -32.68 -31.99 0.44
C ALA A 92 -33.92 -31.87 1.33
N THR A 93 -35.03 -32.44 0.86
CA THR A 93 -36.31 -32.47 1.58
C THR A 93 -36.75 -33.88 1.93
N GLY A 94 -36.07 -34.90 1.40
CA GLY A 94 -36.56 -36.28 1.43
C GLY A 94 -37.74 -36.53 0.48
N ASN A 95 -38.03 -35.59 -0.43
CA ASN A 95 -39.29 -35.50 -1.18
C ASN A 95 -40.53 -35.32 -0.30
N GLU A 96 -40.34 -34.81 0.92
CA GLU A 96 -41.43 -34.46 1.83
C GLU A 96 -41.79 -32.97 1.70
N VAL A 97 -42.95 -32.60 2.25
CA VAL A 97 -43.37 -31.19 2.33
C VAL A 97 -42.34 -30.42 3.17
N TRP A 98 -41.98 -29.22 2.72
CA TRP A 98 -41.03 -28.37 3.42
C TRP A 98 -41.75 -27.49 4.44
N ASP A 99 -41.90 -28.02 5.66
CA ASP A 99 -42.52 -27.34 6.80
C ASP A 99 -41.80 -27.69 8.12
N GLU A 100 -42.33 -27.22 9.25
CA GLU A 100 -41.74 -27.40 10.58
C GLU A 100 -41.54 -28.87 11.01
N ASN A 101 -42.29 -29.80 10.41
CA ASN A 101 -42.20 -31.22 10.73
C ASN A 101 -41.16 -31.95 9.87
N ASN A 102 -40.63 -31.30 8.84
CA ASN A 102 -39.61 -31.86 7.99
C ASN A 102 -38.27 -31.91 8.76
N PHE A 103 -37.84 -33.12 9.11
CA PHE A 103 -36.63 -33.35 9.91
C PHE A 103 -35.35 -32.76 9.28
N TRP A 104 -35.30 -32.65 7.96
CA TRP A 104 -34.14 -32.12 7.23
C TRP A 104 -33.89 -30.64 7.54
N THR A 105 -34.92 -29.87 7.87
CA THR A 105 -34.81 -28.43 8.20
C THR A 105 -33.76 -28.16 9.30
N THR A 106 -33.68 -29.04 10.29
CA THR A 106 -32.76 -28.94 11.45
C THR A 106 -31.28 -29.00 11.07
N PHE A 107 -30.95 -29.57 9.91
CA PHE A 107 -29.55 -29.77 9.47
C PHE A 107 -28.94 -28.48 8.93
N PHE A 108 -29.76 -27.60 8.37
CA PHE A 108 -29.31 -26.41 7.63
C PHE A 108 -29.30 -25.13 8.48
N LEU A 109 -29.82 -25.19 9.71
CA LEU A 109 -29.81 -24.05 10.62
C LEU A 109 -28.38 -23.67 11.02
N GLY A 110 -28.11 -22.36 11.08
CA GLY A 110 -26.81 -21.80 11.44
C GLY A 110 -25.71 -21.96 10.41
N THR A 111 -26.06 -22.32 9.18
CA THR A 111 -25.11 -22.50 8.09
C THR A 111 -24.53 -21.17 7.62
N SER A 112 -23.37 -21.24 6.98
CA SER A 112 -22.65 -20.08 6.47
C SER A 112 -22.18 -20.33 5.05
N VAL A 113 -22.18 -19.28 4.23
CA VAL A 113 -21.64 -19.30 2.87
C VAL A 113 -20.53 -18.26 2.77
N TYR A 114 -19.38 -18.70 2.28
CA TYR A 114 -18.19 -17.87 2.09
C TYR A 114 -17.82 -17.81 0.62
N ILE A 115 -17.28 -16.66 0.21
CA ILE A 115 -16.66 -16.45 -1.09
C ILE A 115 -15.15 -16.29 -0.86
N SER A 116 -14.33 -17.14 -1.46
CA SER A 116 -12.87 -17.14 -1.23
C SER A 116 -12.08 -17.26 -2.53
N ASN A 117 -10.86 -16.73 -2.53
CA ASN A 117 -9.88 -16.96 -3.60
C ASN A 117 -9.00 -18.19 -3.34
N THR A 118 -9.07 -18.76 -2.14
CA THR A 118 -8.36 -19.98 -1.72
C THR A 118 -9.37 -21.05 -1.33
N THR A 119 -8.88 -22.27 -1.06
CA THR A 119 -9.72 -23.36 -0.54
C THR A 119 -10.06 -23.20 0.95
N ASN A 120 -9.56 -22.16 1.61
CA ASN A 120 -9.81 -21.90 3.02
C ASN A 120 -10.86 -20.80 3.17
N LYS A 121 -11.90 -21.07 3.96
CA LYS A 121 -12.98 -20.11 4.23
C LYS A 121 -12.53 -18.90 5.04
N GLU A 122 -11.49 -19.04 5.87
CA GLU A 122 -10.98 -17.95 6.73
C GLU A 122 -10.26 -16.87 5.91
N ASP A 123 -9.83 -17.18 4.69
CA ASP A 123 -9.22 -16.22 3.77
C ASP A 123 -10.29 -15.47 2.94
N GLY A 124 -11.56 -15.87 3.07
CA GLY A 124 -12.67 -15.37 2.27
C GLY A 124 -13.59 -14.40 3.01
N VAL A 125 -14.57 -13.89 2.28
CA VAL A 125 -15.64 -13.04 2.82
C VAL A 125 -16.82 -13.91 3.26
N LEU A 126 -17.30 -13.72 4.49
CA LEU A 126 -18.57 -14.29 4.94
C LEU A 126 -19.72 -13.59 4.21
N CYS A 127 -20.27 -14.25 3.19
CA CYS A 127 -21.40 -13.70 2.45
C CYS A 127 -22.71 -13.82 3.23
N PHE A 128 -22.94 -14.98 3.85
CA PHE A 128 -24.19 -15.27 4.53
C PHE A 128 -23.94 -16.12 5.76
N ARG A 129 -24.70 -15.84 6.81
CA ARG A 129 -24.79 -16.67 7.99
C ARG A 129 -26.23 -16.69 8.46
N ASP A 130 -26.80 -17.88 8.56
CA ASP A 130 -28.08 -18.04 9.22
C ASP A 130 -27.93 -17.79 10.73
N THR A 131 -28.74 -16.87 11.23
CA THR A 131 -28.88 -16.57 12.66
C THR A 131 -30.34 -16.40 13.07
N ILE A 132 -31.27 -16.52 12.13
CA ILE A 132 -32.68 -16.11 12.32
C ILE A 132 -33.68 -17.20 11.99
N TYR A 133 -33.29 -18.20 11.19
CA TYR A 133 -34.23 -19.23 10.78
C TYR A 133 -34.47 -20.25 11.89
N THR A 134 -35.66 -20.84 11.84
CA THR A 134 -36.12 -21.95 12.65
C THR A 134 -36.54 -23.09 11.73
N PRO A 135 -36.79 -24.31 12.24
CA PRO A 135 -37.33 -25.40 11.41
C PRO A 135 -38.57 -25.00 10.59
N ALA A 136 -39.42 -24.13 11.15
CA ALA A 136 -40.64 -23.66 10.49
C ALA A 136 -40.43 -22.56 9.44
N THR A 137 -39.31 -21.83 9.48
CA THR A 137 -39.12 -20.58 8.71
C THR A 137 -37.96 -20.61 7.72
N ILE A 138 -37.08 -21.62 7.82
CA ILE A 138 -35.97 -21.77 6.88
C ILE A 138 -36.53 -21.95 5.45
N PRO A 139 -36.10 -21.15 4.46
CA PRO A 139 -36.59 -21.29 3.09
C PRO A 139 -35.90 -22.44 2.36
N ASN A 140 -36.59 -23.04 1.39
CA ASN A 140 -36.02 -23.97 0.43
C ASN A 140 -36.76 -23.85 -0.92
N PRO A 141 -36.09 -23.43 -2.00
CA PRO A 141 -34.69 -23.05 -2.07
C PRO A 141 -34.37 -21.73 -1.35
N VAL A 142 -33.10 -21.49 -1.05
CA VAL A 142 -32.60 -20.20 -0.56
C VAL A 142 -31.83 -19.49 -1.67
N ASN A 143 -32.04 -18.17 -1.79
CA ASN A 143 -31.30 -17.32 -2.70
C ASN A 143 -30.50 -16.29 -1.88
N ILE A 144 -29.18 -16.37 -1.97
CA ILE A 144 -28.24 -15.62 -1.15
C ILE A 144 -27.50 -14.63 -2.03
N THR A 145 -27.76 -13.34 -1.84
CA THR A 145 -27.04 -12.27 -2.54
C THR A 145 -25.60 -12.18 -2.04
N CYS A 146 -24.62 -12.45 -2.91
CA CYS A 146 -23.19 -12.51 -2.63
C CYS A 146 -22.39 -11.72 -3.70
N PRO A 147 -22.49 -10.38 -3.76
CA PRO A 147 -21.90 -9.55 -4.81
C PRO A 147 -20.38 -9.37 -4.59
N TYR A 148 -19.64 -10.46 -4.61
CA TYR A 148 -18.21 -10.54 -4.32
C TYR A 148 -17.45 -11.22 -5.44
N LEU A 149 -16.16 -10.90 -5.58
CA LEU A 149 -15.28 -11.69 -6.40
C LEU A 149 -14.73 -12.88 -5.63
N GLY A 150 -14.73 -14.03 -6.27
CA GLY A 150 -14.18 -15.24 -5.69
C GLY A 150 -13.92 -16.30 -6.72
N ARG A 151 -13.07 -17.25 -6.34
CA ARG A 151 -12.87 -18.50 -7.09
C ARG A 151 -13.68 -19.65 -6.50
N TYR A 152 -13.88 -19.65 -5.19
CA TYR A 152 -14.55 -20.71 -4.46
C TYR A 152 -15.80 -20.18 -3.76
N VAL A 153 -16.89 -20.92 -3.88
CA VAL A 153 -18.06 -20.78 -3.02
C VAL A 153 -18.02 -21.92 -2.02
N ILE A 154 -18.02 -21.58 -0.73
CA ILE A 154 -17.84 -22.55 0.37
C ILE A 154 -19.08 -22.51 1.26
N TYR A 155 -19.80 -23.61 1.30
CA TYR A 155 -20.86 -23.87 2.27
C TYR A 155 -20.25 -24.52 3.50
N TYR A 156 -20.56 -23.99 4.68
CA TYR A 156 -19.99 -24.45 5.93
C TYR A 156 -21.03 -24.55 7.03
N ASN A 157 -20.97 -25.63 7.80
CA ASN A 157 -21.83 -25.88 8.93
C ASN A 157 -20.98 -26.26 10.15
N ASN A 158 -21.33 -25.73 11.32
CA ASN A 158 -20.54 -25.85 12.54
C ASN A 158 -21.40 -26.20 13.76
N ARG A 159 -20.97 -27.22 14.50
CA ARG A 159 -21.54 -27.74 15.74
C ARG A 159 -20.41 -28.08 16.72
N THR A 160 -19.45 -27.18 16.92
CA THR A 160 -18.31 -27.44 17.84
C THR A 160 -18.52 -26.86 19.25
N HIS A 161 -19.51 -25.98 19.44
CA HIS A 161 -19.72 -25.22 20.68
C HIS A 161 -21.17 -25.35 21.19
N PRO A 162 -21.49 -26.43 21.92
CA PRO A 162 -22.82 -26.59 22.54
C PRO A 162 -22.99 -25.67 23.78
N PRO A 163 -24.23 -25.33 24.19
CA PRO A 163 -25.51 -25.73 23.60
C PRO A 163 -25.87 -24.91 22.34
N TYR A 164 -26.54 -25.57 21.39
CA TYR A 164 -27.03 -24.91 20.16
C TYR A 164 -28.41 -24.27 20.39
N PRO A 165 -28.80 -23.27 19.56
CA PRO A 165 -30.16 -22.78 19.55
C PRO A 165 -31.18 -23.90 19.31
N GLU A 166 -32.41 -23.70 19.79
CA GLU A 166 -33.49 -24.67 19.66
C GLU A 166 -33.75 -25.03 18.17
N GLY A 167 -33.98 -26.32 17.90
CA GLY A 167 -34.23 -26.85 16.55
C GLY A 167 -32.97 -27.21 15.76
N TYR A 168 -31.77 -26.85 16.23
CA TYR A 168 -30.53 -27.25 15.57
C TYR A 168 -30.26 -28.74 15.75
N SER A 169 -29.78 -29.40 14.69
CA SER A 169 -29.24 -30.75 14.80
C SER A 169 -27.95 -30.78 15.66
N GLU A 170 -27.74 -31.89 16.37
CA GLU A 170 -26.55 -32.17 17.18
C GLU A 170 -25.26 -32.24 16.33
N TYR A 171 -25.39 -32.69 15.08
CA TYR A 171 -24.28 -32.87 14.15
C TYR A 171 -24.39 -31.90 12.97
N ALA A 172 -23.23 -31.54 12.43
CA ALA A 172 -23.13 -30.75 11.21
C ALA A 172 -23.23 -31.67 9.98
N TYR A 173 -23.99 -31.22 8.99
CA TYR A 173 -24.14 -31.88 7.70
C TYR A 173 -24.05 -30.88 6.55
N THR A 174 -23.60 -31.35 5.38
CA THR A 174 -23.85 -30.74 4.08
C THR A 174 -24.76 -31.66 3.29
N VAL A 175 -26.03 -31.32 3.10
CA VAL A 175 -26.99 -32.13 2.32
C VAL A 175 -27.64 -31.24 1.26
N LEU A 176 -26.93 -31.05 0.15
CA LEU A 176 -27.23 -30.05 -0.88
C LEU A 176 -27.64 -30.77 -2.17
N CYS A 177 -28.83 -30.49 -2.69
CA CYS A 177 -29.29 -31.07 -3.95
C CYS A 177 -28.89 -30.24 -5.16
N GLU A 178 -28.86 -28.92 -5.04
CA GLU A 178 -28.27 -28.05 -6.06
C GLU A 178 -27.68 -26.79 -5.43
N VAL A 179 -26.56 -26.33 -5.97
CA VAL A 179 -25.92 -25.06 -5.69
C VAL A 179 -25.61 -24.41 -7.02
N GLU A 180 -26.38 -23.38 -7.36
CA GLU A 180 -26.17 -22.58 -8.56
C GLU A 180 -25.47 -21.28 -8.16
N VAL A 181 -24.37 -20.94 -8.83
CA VAL A 181 -23.60 -19.71 -8.55
C VAL A 181 -23.75 -18.78 -9.73
N TYR A 182 -24.63 -17.79 -9.62
CA TYR A 182 -24.89 -16.85 -10.69
C TYR A 182 -23.93 -15.68 -10.63
N GLY A 183 -23.24 -15.46 -11.74
CA GLY A 183 -22.25 -14.40 -11.85
C GLY A 183 -21.80 -14.16 -13.30
N CYS A 184 -20.72 -13.40 -13.46
CA CYS A 184 -20.21 -13.05 -14.77
C CYS A 184 -19.23 -14.11 -15.31
N PRO A 185 -19.48 -14.66 -16.52
CA PRO A 185 -18.66 -15.74 -17.06
C PRO A 185 -17.26 -15.28 -17.45
N THR A 186 -17.12 -14.03 -17.87
CA THR A 186 -15.86 -13.39 -18.22
C THR A 186 -15.25 -12.73 -16.97
N PRO A 187 -13.98 -13.03 -16.63
CA PRO A 187 -13.36 -12.57 -15.39
C PRO A 187 -13.13 -11.06 -15.36
N GLU A 188 -13.07 -10.41 -16.52
CA GLU A 188 -12.89 -8.96 -16.66
C GLU A 188 -14.20 -8.16 -16.54
N ARG A 189 -15.34 -8.82 -16.28
CA ARG A 189 -16.65 -8.17 -16.25
C ARG A 189 -17.35 -8.34 -14.91
N TYR A 190 -18.08 -7.30 -14.49
CA TYR A 190 -18.87 -7.27 -13.26
C TYR A 190 -20.14 -6.42 -13.43
N GLY A 191 -20.91 -6.26 -12.34
CA GLY A 191 -22.08 -5.41 -12.28
C GLY A 191 -23.34 -6.03 -12.88
N GLU A 192 -24.40 -5.25 -13.03
CA GLU A 192 -25.66 -5.72 -13.61
C GLU A 192 -25.46 -6.17 -15.06
N ASN A 193 -25.93 -7.39 -15.36
CA ASN A 193 -25.80 -7.99 -16.69
C ASN A 193 -24.37 -7.95 -17.25
N CYS A 194 -23.36 -8.10 -16.38
CA CYS A 194 -21.95 -8.23 -16.75
C CYS A 194 -21.46 -7.17 -17.75
N SER A 195 -22.05 -5.98 -17.69
CA SER A 195 -21.83 -4.95 -18.69
C SER A 195 -20.61 -4.08 -18.38
N LEU A 196 -20.20 -4.02 -17.11
CA LEU A 196 -19.07 -3.24 -16.64
C LEU A 196 -17.77 -4.04 -16.76
N LEU A 197 -16.68 -3.35 -17.09
CA LEU A 197 -15.33 -3.92 -17.12
C LEU A 197 -14.60 -3.58 -15.82
N CYS A 198 -13.84 -4.52 -15.29
CA CYS A 198 -12.93 -4.30 -14.16
C CYS A 198 -12.07 -3.04 -14.41
N PRO A 199 -11.99 -2.09 -13.46
CA PRO A 199 -11.12 -0.95 -13.61
C PRO A 199 -9.65 -1.38 -13.69
N GLU A 200 -8.88 -0.78 -14.60
CA GLU A 200 -7.48 -1.17 -14.85
C GLU A 200 -6.58 -1.02 -13.62
N ASN A 201 -6.81 0.05 -12.85
CA ASN A 201 -6.07 0.38 -11.62
C ASN A 201 -6.70 -0.20 -10.35
N CYS A 202 -7.59 -1.18 -10.52
CA CYS A 202 -8.19 -1.97 -9.47
C CYS A 202 -7.81 -3.43 -9.74
N ASN A 203 -7.49 -4.22 -8.71
CA ASN A 203 -7.22 -5.65 -8.89
C ASN A 203 -8.51 -6.48 -9.16
N CYS A 204 -9.47 -5.84 -9.82
CA CYS A 204 -10.87 -6.21 -9.93
C CYS A 204 -11.54 -6.64 -8.62
N ASP A 205 -11.11 -6.10 -7.47
CA ASP A 205 -11.84 -6.30 -6.21
C ASP A 205 -12.87 -5.19 -6.06
N VAL A 206 -14.06 -5.39 -6.65
CA VAL A 206 -15.13 -4.38 -6.69
C VAL A 206 -16.34 -4.89 -5.92
N ILE A 207 -16.78 -4.11 -4.93
CA ILE A 207 -18.02 -4.35 -4.17
C ILE A 207 -19.05 -3.32 -4.62
N GLY A 208 -20.10 -3.79 -5.29
CA GLY A 208 -21.10 -2.92 -5.92
C GLY A 208 -20.49 -2.13 -7.08
N ASN A 209 -20.14 -0.86 -6.84
CA ASN A 209 -19.49 0.03 -7.82
C ASN A 209 -18.29 0.77 -7.21
N THR A 210 -17.65 0.16 -6.21
CA THR A 210 -16.48 0.70 -5.53
C THR A 210 -15.38 -0.35 -5.49
N CYS A 211 -14.21 -0.01 -6.01
CA CYS A 211 -13.00 -0.79 -5.84
C CYS A 211 -12.58 -0.75 -4.36
N VAL A 212 -12.30 -1.91 -3.79
CA VAL A 212 -11.87 -2.05 -2.39
C VAL A 212 -10.53 -1.36 -2.16
N GLU A 213 -9.58 -1.56 -3.08
CA GLU A 213 -8.24 -0.98 -2.97
C GLU A 213 -7.68 -0.62 -4.36
N CYS A 214 -7.30 0.64 -4.54
CA CYS A 214 -6.64 1.11 -5.75
C CYS A 214 -5.15 0.74 -5.75
N VAL A 215 -4.59 0.49 -6.93
CA VAL A 215 -3.13 0.40 -7.06
C VAL A 215 -2.48 1.75 -6.74
N SER A 216 -1.21 1.72 -6.33
CA SER A 216 -0.47 2.92 -5.94
C SER A 216 -0.49 4.00 -7.04
N GLY A 217 -0.77 5.24 -6.63
CA GLY A 217 -0.85 6.39 -7.52
C GLY A 217 -2.24 6.70 -8.07
N TYR A 218 -3.26 5.92 -7.69
CA TYR A 218 -4.64 6.14 -8.09
C TYR A 218 -5.58 6.18 -6.87
N LYS A 219 -6.71 6.87 -7.05
CA LYS A 219 -7.77 7.06 -6.07
C LYS A 219 -9.14 7.14 -6.73
N GLY A 220 -10.16 7.35 -5.90
CA GLY A 220 -11.55 7.44 -6.31
C GLY A 220 -12.23 6.08 -6.30
N HIS A 221 -13.56 6.09 -6.36
CA HIS A 221 -14.38 4.89 -6.21
C HIS A 221 -14.03 3.75 -7.18
N LEU A 222 -13.54 4.05 -8.39
CA LEU A 222 -13.13 3.04 -9.38
C LEU A 222 -11.66 3.20 -9.81
N CYS A 223 -10.85 3.93 -9.05
CA CYS A 223 -9.41 4.07 -9.32
C CYS A 223 -9.06 4.71 -10.68
N TYR A 224 -9.96 5.52 -11.24
CA TYR A 224 -9.72 6.24 -12.50
C TYR A 224 -9.00 7.57 -12.30
N GLU A 225 -8.94 8.06 -11.07
CA GLU A 225 -8.30 9.34 -10.76
C GLU A 225 -6.85 9.07 -10.34
N GLU A 226 -5.89 9.72 -10.98
CA GLU A 226 -4.52 9.77 -10.45
C GLU A 226 -4.48 10.58 -9.16
N CYS A 227 -3.44 10.38 -8.35
CA CYS A 227 -3.16 11.26 -7.24
C CYS A 227 -3.06 12.72 -7.68
N ASP A 228 -3.61 13.61 -6.84
CA ASP A 228 -3.57 15.06 -7.09
C ASP A 228 -2.11 15.55 -7.08
N ASP A 229 -1.92 16.73 -7.65
CA ASP A 229 -0.66 17.44 -7.56
C ASP A 229 -0.23 17.54 -6.09
N HIS A 230 0.98 17.07 -5.81
CA HIS A 230 1.61 16.99 -4.48
C HIS A 230 1.31 15.72 -3.65
N THR A 231 0.65 14.69 -4.20
CA THR A 231 0.46 13.41 -3.50
C THR A 231 0.87 12.20 -4.33
N TYR A 232 1.22 11.10 -3.67
CA TYR A 232 1.63 9.86 -4.34
C TYR A 232 1.41 8.59 -3.47
N GLY A 233 1.54 7.43 -4.12
CA GLY A 233 1.51 6.11 -3.48
C GLY A 233 0.11 5.57 -3.23
N LEU A 234 -0.02 4.60 -2.33
CA LEU A 234 -1.30 3.96 -2.01
C LEU A 234 -2.28 4.98 -1.41
N GLU A 235 -3.49 5.02 -1.97
CA GLU A 235 -4.56 5.99 -1.63
C GLU A 235 -4.11 7.46 -1.66
N CYS A 236 -2.99 7.78 -2.32
CA CYS A 236 -2.43 9.13 -2.34
C CYS A 236 -2.08 9.68 -0.94
N ASN A 237 -1.77 8.80 0.03
CA ASN A 237 -1.51 9.19 1.41
C ASN A 237 -0.12 9.82 1.65
N ASN A 238 0.79 9.77 0.67
CA ASN A 238 2.12 10.39 0.80
C ASN A 238 2.14 11.74 0.10
N SER A 239 2.89 12.69 0.67
CA SER A 239 3.09 14.02 0.08
C SER A 239 4.39 14.09 -0.72
N CYS A 240 4.36 14.68 -1.91
CA CYS A 240 5.55 14.96 -2.71
C CYS A 240 6.54 15.85 -1.95
N GLY A 241 7.84 15.63 -2.16
CA GLY A 241 8.87 16.55 -1.71
C GLY A 241 8.96 17.82 -2.56
N LYS A 242 10.06 18.55 -2.42
CA LYS A 242 10.28 19.85 -3.06
C LYS A 242 10.95 19.70 -4.44
N CYS A 243 10.20 19.22 -5.41
CA CYS A 243 10.66 19.09 -6.80
C CYS A 243 10.96 20.45 -7.44
N SER A 244 11.98 20.48 -8.31
CA SER A 244 12.34 21.66 -9.09
C SER A 244 11.27 22.05 -10.11
N ALA A 245 11.23 23.35 -10.46
CA ALA A 245 10.35 23.94 -11.47
C ALA A 245 8.82 23.72 -11.27
N GLY A 246 8.39 23.39 -10.04
CA GLY A 246 6.97 23.18 -9.73
C GLY A 246 6.35 21.97 -10.45
N VAL A 247 7.18 21.04 -10.91
CA VAL A 247 6.75 19.84 -11.65
C VAL A 247 6.14 18.84 -10.68
N LYS A 248 5.02 18.22 -11.07
CA LYS A 248 4.35 17.15 -10.33
C LYS A 248 5.35 16.01 -10.07
N CYS A 249 5.45 15.54 -8.82
CA CYS A 249 6.20 14.32 -8.56
C CYS A 249 5.48 13.12 -9.18
N ASP A 250 6.20 12.05 -9.44
CA ASP A 250 5.62 10.82 -9.95
C ASP A 250 4.53 10.30 -8.98
N HIS A 251 3.28 10.19 -9.45
CA HIS A 251 2.13 9.88 -8.60
C HIS A 251 2.20 8.47 -7.98
N VAL A 252 3.02 7.56 -8.51
CA VAL A 252 3.20 6.22 -7.96
C VAL A 252 4.35 6.19 -6.94
N THR A 253 5.50 6.75 -7.30
CA THR A 253 6.77 6.58 -6.57
C THR A 253 7.18 7.78 -5.73
N GLY A 254 6.64 8.96 -6.02
CA GLY A 254 6.96 10.22 -5.36
C GLY A 254 8.20 10.93 -5.92
N SER A 255 8.83 10.38 -6.97
CA SER A 255 10.12 10.85 -7.47
C SER A 255 10.01 12.14 -8.29
N CYS A 256 11.01 13.01 -8.18
CA CYS A 256 11.10 14.27 -8.90
C CYS A 256 11.98 14.10 -10.15
N GLN A 257 11.38 13.99 -11.34
CA GLN A 257 12.12 13.76 -12.59
C GLN A 257 13.12 14.86 -12.95
N ASN A 258 12.86 16.12 -12.55
CA ASN A 258 13.73 17.26 -12.80
C ASN A 258 14.63 17.62 -11.60
N GLY A 259 14.78 16.69 -10.65
CA GLY A 259 15.57 16.92 -9.45
C GLY A 259 14.94 17.90 -8.46
N CYS A 260 15.74 18.33 -7.49
CA CYS A 260 15.29 19.05 -6.31
C CYS A 260 15.49 20.56 -6.40
N ILE A 261 14.71 21.31 -5.63
CA ILE A 261 15.08 22.71 -5.36
C ILE A 261 16.41 22.77 -4.58
N VAL A 262 17.10 23.89 -4.67
CA VAL A 262 18.37 24.13 -3.97
C VAL A 262 18.18 23.92 -2.46
N GLY A 263 19.13 23.22 -1.82
CA GLY A 263 19.10 22.91 -0.40
C GLY A 263 18.32 21.63 -0.04
N MET A 264 17.82 20.90 -1.04
CA MET A 264 17.17 19.60 -0.90
C MET A 264 17.87 18.55 -1.77
N TYR A 265 17.75 17.27 -1.44
CA TYR A 265 18.32 16.16 -2.21
C TYR A 265 17.51 14.85 -2.08
N GLY A 266 17.93 13.84 -2.83
CA GLY A 266 17.29 12.53 -2.92
C GLY A 266 16.26 12.46 -4.03
N ASP A 267 15.90 11.25 -4.48
CA ASP A 267 15.02 11.05 -5.64
C ASP A 267 13.64 11.70 -5.47
N ARG A 268 13.16 11.83 -4.22
CA ARG A 268 11.88 12.44 -3.87
C ARG A 268 11.98 13.88 -3.39
N CYS A 269 13.19 14.43 -3.26
CA CYS A 269 13.43 15.78 -2.76
C CYS A 269 12.78 16.07 -1.40
N ASP A 270 12.80 15.07 -0.52
CA ASP A 270 12.22 15.06 0.83
C ASP A 270 13.28 15.23 1.93
N LYS A 271 14.56 15.34 1.54
CA LYS A 271 15.68 15.50 2.47
C LYS A 271 16.34 16.85 2.29
N GLU A 272 16.51 17.59 3.37
CA GLU A 272 17.27 18.82 3.42
C GLU A 272 18.77 18.52 3.47
N CYS A 273 19.62 19.36 2.88
CA CYS A 273 21.07 19.16 2.98
C CYS A 273 21.53 19.12 4.44
N ASP A 274 22.28 18.09 4.78
CA ASP A 274 22.84 17.85 6.10
C ASP A 274 24.34 17.51 5.99
N ASN A 275 24.99 17.11 7.08
CA ASN A 275 26.41 16.73 7.11
C ASN A 275 27.34 17.81 6.55
N LYS A 276 27.07 19.08 6.89
CA LYS A 276 27.88 20.23 6.46
C LYS A 276 27.94 20.38 4.93
N THR A 277 26.82 20.14 4.25
CA THR A 277 26.68 20.39 2.82
C THR A 277 25.57 21.39 2.52
N TYR A 278 25.60 22.01 1.34
CA TYR A 278 24.58 22.96 0.89
C TYR A 278 24.48 22.99 -0.65
N GLY A 279 23.52 23.75 -1.16
CA GLY A 279 23.37 24.01 -2.59
C GLY A 279 22.54 22.97 -3.34
N LEU A 280 22.71 22.91 -4.67
CA LEU A 280 21.98 21.97 -5.52
C LEU A 280 22.49 20.54 -5.28
N ASP A 281 21.57 19.61 -5.03
CA ASP A 281 21.87 18.21 -4.66
C ASP A 281 22.88 18.07 -3.51
N CYS A 282 23.01 19.10 -2.67
CA CYS A 282 23.94 19.11 -1.52
C CYS A 282 25.41 18.83 -1.90
N ARG A 283 25.85 19.30 -3.07
CA ARG A 283 27.20 19.05 -3.59
C ARG A 283 28.27 19.98 -3.03
N GLU A 284 27.88 21.11 -2.42
CA GLU A 284 28.82 22.08 -1.86
C GLU A 284 29.09 21.78 -0.38
N SER A 285 30.31 22.00 0.10
CA SER A 285 30.67 21.81 1.51
C SER A 285 30.68 23.12 2.29
N CYS A 286 30.16 23.11 3.51
CA CYS A 286 30.22 24.25 4.43
C CYS A 286 31.67 24.62 4.77
N GLY A 287 31.91 25.91 5.05
CA GLY A 287 33.16 26.35 5.64
C GLY A 287 33.23 26.08 7.16
N ASN A 288 34.18 26.72 7.82
CA ASN A 288 34.41 26.53 9.26
C ASN A 288 33.48 27.44 10.08
N CYS A 289 32.18 27.10 10.09
CA CYS A 289 31.19 27.77 10.92
C CYS A 289 31.48 27.54 12.41
N SER A 290 31.13 28.53 13.23
CA SER A 290 31.43 28.53 14.66
C SER A 290 30.99 27.24 15.37
N ASN A 291 31.88 26.64 16.17
CA ASN A 291 31.66 25.41 16.93
C ASN A 291 31.27 24.19 16.08
N GLY A 292 31.55 24.23 14.78
CA GLY A 292 31.19 23.15 13.86
C GLY A 292 29.71 23.04 13.53
N GLU A 293 28.91 24.07 13.82
CA GLU A 293 27.50 24.17 13.43
C GLU A 293 27.33 24.03 11.90
N PRO A 294 26.22 23.45 11.42
CA PRO A 294 25.94 23.36 10.00
C PRO A 294 25.73 24.77 9.40
N CYS A 295 26.17 24.94 8.16
CA CYS A 295 25.82 26.14 7.40
C CYS A 295 24.39 26.03 6.84
N HIS A 296 23.82 27.16 6.44
CA HIS A 296 22.50 27.21 5.84
C HIS A 296 22.44 26.36 4.56
N HIS A 297 21.58 25.35 4.54
CA HIS A 297 21.46 24.33 3.49
C HIS A 297 21.28 24.87 2.06
N VAL A 298 20.64 26.03 1.86
CA VAL A 298 20.53 26.66 0.52
C VAL A 298 21.80 27.39 0.08
N ASN A 299 22.32 28.32 0.88
CA ASN A 299 23.31 29.30 0.43
C ASN A 299 24.72 29.13 1.04
N GLY A 300 24.86 28.27 2.05
CA GLY A 300 26.13 27.95 2.69
C GLY A 300 26.59 28.95 3.76
N ASN A 301 25.72 29.85 4.21
CA ASN A 301 26.09 30.87 5.19
C ASN A 301 26.13 30.31 6.63
N CYS A 302 27.09 30.75 7.42
CA CYS A 302 27.20 30.43 8.84
C CYS A 302 26.46 31.47 9.68
N GLN A 303 25.30 31.10 10.26
CA GLN A 303 24.43 32.03 10.99
C GLN A 303 25.09 32.64 12.24
N PHE A 304 25.99 31.89 12.89
CA PHE A 304 26.66 32.29 14.14
C PHE A 304 28.10 32.78 13.94
N GLY A 305 28.50 33.03 12.68
CA GLY A 305 29.86 33.45 12.34
C GLY A 305 30.85 32.29 12.26
N CYS A 306 32.14 32.63 12.28
CA CYS A 306 33.24 31.73 11.92
C CYS A 306 34.12 31.34 13.11
N ASP A 307 34.70 30.15 13.03
CA ASP A 307 35.78 29.71 13.91
C ASP A 307 37.05 30.56 13.73
N ASP A 308 38.03 30.33 14.60
CA ASP A 308 39.31 31.05 14.58
C ASP A 308 40.03 30.93 13.23
N GLY A 309 40.58 32.04 12.73
CA GLY A 309 41.42 32.07 11.52
C GLY A 309 40.69 32.19 10.18
N VAL A 310 39.36 32.25 10.19
CA VAL A 310 38.54 32.48 8.99
C VAL A 310 37.45 33.53 9.23
N PHE A 311 36.95 34.13 8.15
CA PHE A 311 35.87 35.11 8.15
C PHE A 311 35.03 35.06 6.86
N GLY A 312 34.00 35.91 6.81
CA GLY A 312 33.04 36.03 5.72
C GLY A 312 31.79 35.18 5.95
N LEU A 313 30.74 35.41 5.15
CA LEU A 313 29.42 34.79 5.38
C LEU A 313 29.45 33.26 5.38
N LYS A 314 30.35 32.64 4.61
CA LYS A 314 30.51 31.18 4.52
C LYS A 314 31.70 30.62 5.30
N CYS A 315 32.48 31.48 5.98
CA CYS A 315 33.67 31.08 6.74
C CYS A 315 34.71 30.28 5.95
N ILE A 316 34.86 30.60 4.66
CA ILE A 316 35.85 30.01 3.74
C ILE A 316 37.06 30.93 3.52
N THR A 317 36.97 32.19 3.93
CA THR A 317 38.04 33.18 3.68
C THR A 317 38.98 33.19 4.87
N VAL A 318 40.27 32.97 4.63
CA VAL A 318 41.30 33.00 5.67
C VAL A 318 41.50 34.42 6.19
N CYS A 319 41.79 34.61 7.48
CA CYS A 319 42.08 35.94 8.03
C CYS A 319 43.16 36.69 7.23
N PRO A 320 42.94 37.98 6.95
CA PRO A 320 43.96 38.81 6.34
C PRO A 320 45.14 39.01 7.30
N THR A 321 46.31 39.31 6.72
CA THR A 321 47.52 39.64 7.50
C THR A 321 47.23 40.72 8.53
N GLY A 322 47.68 40.52 9.77
CA GLY A 322 47.47 41.46 10.86
C GLY A 322 46.18 41.22 11.68
N ARG A 323 45.37 40.21 11.35
CA ARG A 323 44.15 39.84 12.11
C ARG A 323 44.11 38.37 12.49
N TYR A 324 43.44 38.06 13.59
CA TYR A 324 43.33 36.70 14.12
C TYR A 324 42.04 36.44 14.92
N GLY A 325 41.82 35.18 15.29
CA GLY A 325 40.70 34.70 16.10
C GLY A 325 39.37 34.60 15.33
N ALA A 326 38.30 34.31 16.04
CA ALA A 326 36.96 34.14 15.49
C ALA A 326 36.54 35.37 14.68
N ASN A 327 36.04 35.12 13.46
CA ASN A 327 35.68 36.15 12.48
C ASN A 327 36.81 37.17 12.18
N CYS A 328 38.06 36.86 12.50
CA CYS A 328 39.20 37.77 12.40
C CYS A 328 38.98 39.10 13.14
N ALA A 329 38.22 39.06 14.24
CA ALA A 329 37.81 40.25 14.98
C ALA A 329 38.99 40.93 15.72
N LYS A 330 40.04 40.17 16.05
CA LYS A 330 41.21 40.67 16.80
C LYS A 330 42.33 41.10 15.86
N THR A 331 43.10 42.09 16.28
CA THR A 331 44.29 42.59 15.56
C THR A 331 45.56 42.07 16.21
N CYS A 332 46.56 41.69 15.40
CA CYS A 332 47.88 41.33 15.91
C CYS A 332 48.46 42.46 16.77
N GLY A 333 49.34 42.11 17.72
CA GLY A 333 50.08 43.11 18.49
C GLY A 333 50.89 44.04 17.57
N PRO A 334 50.99 45.35 17.90
CA PRO A 334 51.66 46.33 17.04
C PRO A 334 53.17 46.06 16.86
N ASN A 335 53.72 45.21 17.73
CA ASN A 335 55.14 44.86 17.74
C ASN A 335 55.41 43.49 17.09
N CYS A 336 54.40 42.80 16.54
CA CYS A 336 54.61 41.56 15.79
C CYS A 336 55.11 41.87 14.37
N GLN A 337 56.09 41.11 13.87
CA GLN A 337 56.41 41.09 12.43
C GLN A 337 55.32 40.35 11.61
N GLY A 338 54.57 39.48 12.27
CA GLY A 338 53.36 38.83 11.78
C GLY A 338 52.85 37.85 12.83
N CYS A 339 51.53 37.61 12.91
CA CYS A 339 50.95 36.75 13.92
C CYS A 339 50.11 35.60 13.34
N ASN A 340 50.03 34.50 14.09
CA ASN A 340 49.22 33.34 13.79
C ASN A 340 47.74 33.73 13.72
N ARG A 341 47.09 33.39 12.61
CA ARG A 341 45.68 33.74 12.36
C ARG A 341 44.68 33.11 13.33
N LEU A 342 45.02 31.99 13.98
CA LEU A 342 44.15 31.29 14.93
C LEU A 342 44.24 31.96 16.30
N ASN A 343 45.43 31.99 16.90
CA ASN A 343 45.62 32.35 18.31
C ASN A 343 46.30 33.71 18.54
N GLY A 344 46.85 34.35 17.51
CA GLY A 344 47.47 35.68 17.58
C GLY A 344 48.93 35.71 18.03
N VAL A 345 49.59 34.55 18.19
CA VAL A 345 51.02 34.46 18.57
C VAL A 345 51.90 35.04 17.46
N CYS A 346 52.90 35.86 17.79
CA CYS A 346 53.80 36.48 16.81
C CYS A 346 54.83 35.47 16.26
N GLU A 347 54.41 34.62 15.31
CA GLU A 347 55.24 33.52 14.77
C GLU A 347 56.46 33.98 13.98
N PHE A 348 56.41 35.19 13.42
CA PHE A 348 57.53 35.76 12.65
C PHE A 348 58.48 36.59 13.53
N GLY A 349 58.33 36.51 14.85
CA GLY A 349 59.15 37.25 15.80
C GLY A 349 58.66 38.69 16.04
N CYS A 350 59.38 39.37 16.93
CA CYS A 350 59.07 40.72 17.37
C CYS A 350 59.86 41.78 16.60
N HIS A 351 59.28 42.97 16.47
CA HIS A 351 60.04 44.17 16.12
C HIS A 351 61.16 44.41 17.17
N PRO A 352 62.24 45.11 16.79
CA PRO A 352 63.33 45.43 17.71
C PRO A 352 62.82 46.00 19.03
N GLU A 353 63.54 45.73 20.12
CA GLU A 353 63.17 46.12 21.49
C GLU A 353 61.98 45.37 22.12
N TRP A 354 61.39 44.37 21.46
CA TRP A 354 60.25 43.61 21.98
C TRP A 354 60.52 42.10 22.09
N THR A 355 59.88 41.46 23.07
CA THR A 355 59.97 40.02 23.36
C THR A 355 58.66 39.50 23.95
N GLY A 356 58.53 38.17 24.09
CA GLY A 356 57.30 37.48 24.48
C GLY A 356 56.52 36.91 23.29
N SER A 357 55.59 35.98 23.55
CA SER A 357 54.82 35.28 22.50
C SER A 357 53.87 36.18 21.72
N TYR A 358 53.49 37.33 22.29
CA TYR A 358 52.66 38.35 21.65
C TYR A 358 53.40 39.68 21.50
N CYS A 359 54.74 39.68 21.67
CA CYS A 359 55.59 40.87 21.66
C CYS A 359 55.09 41.97 22.60
N GLU A 360 54.65 41.55 23.78
CA GLU A 360 54.03 42.39 24.81
C GLU A 360 55.02 42.96 25.83
N LYS A 361 56.28 42.47 25.81
CA LYS A 361 57.32 42.88 26.76
C LYS A 361 58.44 43.62 26.04
N ARG A 362 59.06 44.60 26.69
CA ARG A 362 60.31 45.18 26.21
C ARG A 362 61.47 44.21 26.44
N SER A 363 62.35 44.13 25.45
CA SER A 363 63.61 43.42 25.55
C SER A 363 64.60 44.29 26.31
N PHE A 364 65.16 43.79 27.42
CA PHE A 364 66.21 44.48 28.16
C PHE A 364 67.54 43.79 27.93
N THR A 365 68.56 44.57 27.58
CA THR A 365 69.94 44.08 27.63
C THR A 365 70.49 44.40 29.02
N ILE A 366 70.84 43.37 29.79
CA ILE A 366 71.54 43.55 31.07
C ILE A 366 72.99 43.88 30.72
N ILE A 367 73.40 45.11 31.02
CA ILE A 367 74.81 45.50 30.96
C ILE A 367 75.31 45.62 32.40
N TRP A 368 76.31 44.80 32.73
CA TRP A 368 77.06 44.92 33.97
C TRP A 368 78.05 46.07 33.84
N ASN A 369 77.96 47.07 34.70
CA ASN A 369 79.01 48.07 34.87
C ASN A 369 80.21 47.42 35.59
N ASP A 370 81.43 47.89 35.34
CA ASP A 370 82.67 47.53 36.06
C ASP A 370 82.57 47.69 37.61
N ARG A 371 81.50 48.31 38.11
CA ARG A 371 81.14 48.43 39.53
C ARG A 371 80.17 47.36 40.08
N GLY A 372 79.65 46.47 39.23
CA GLY A 372 78.75 45.38 39.65
C GLY A 372 77.29 45.79 39.89
N ASP A 373 76.90 47.03 39.58
CA ASP A 373 75.51 47.49 39.67
C ASP A 373 74.71 47.10 38.41
N GLU A 374 73.49 46.57 38.61
CA GLU A 374 72.54 46.28 37.54
C GLU A 374 71.99 47.58 36.95
N THR A 375 72.21 47.81 35.65
CA THR A 375 71.55 48.89 34.91
C THR A 375 70.73 48.30 33.76
N HIS A 376 69.41 48.51 33.79
CA HIS A 376 68.52 48.14 32.70
C HIS A 376 68.49 49.27 31.68
N LEU A 377 69.03 49.01 30.48
CA LEU A 377 68.81 49.89 29.33
C LEU A 377 67.70 49.29 28.48
N ILE A 378 66.78 50.16 28.05
CA ILE A 378 65.87 49.87 26.93
C ILE A 378 66.78 49.86 25.70
N GLY A 379 67.01 48.67 25.14
CA GLY A 379 67.88 48.47 23.98
C GLY A 379 67.07 48.37 22.70
#